data_AF-G4YFY6-F1
#
_entry.id   AF-G4YFY6-F1
#
_cell.length_a   1.000
_cell.length_b   1.000
_cell.length_c   1.000
_cell.angle_alpha   90.00
_cell.angle_beta   90.00
_cell.angle_gamma   90.00
#
_symmetry.space_group_name_H-M   'P 1'
#
loop_
_entity.id
_entity.type
_entity.pdbx_description
1 polymer ?
#
loop_
_entity_poly.entity_id
_entity_poly.type
_entity_poly.pdbx_seq_one_letter_code
_entity_poly.pdbx_strand_id
1 'polypeptide(L)'
;MLLAVKLADSCRAEAKLQPPATMLAVKKAQGVTKEVLSSFEHLGLLWKCAASCTNPAAFTAVDALFKQMGGNLLGPVLTSISKCVDEASPSNQRTGLATLVAARYQWLVGEIARLSKPFSWEIPDATFPANAGVEQFLRGEQSSFTVRGFGGIVAARKFVSDNTPPYELNPTASYTMSARGSGRNASVEIIKTRKYFDSLRRKIDSMNNELARL
;
A
#
# COMPACT_ATOMS: atom_id res chain seq x y z
N MET A 1 9.71 15.33 -4.71
CA MET A 1 11.15 15.02 -4.53
C MET A 1 11.92 16.07 -3.73
N LEU A 2 11.79 17.38 -4.00
CA LEU A 2 12.56 18.43 -3.30
C LEU A 2 12.36 18.52 -1.77
N LEU A 3 11.21 18.05 -1.26
CA LEU A 3 10.85 18.13 0.17
C LEU A 3 11.49 17.02 1.03
N ALA A 4 11.57 15.80 0.48
CA ALA A 4 12.20 14.65 1.15
C ALA A 4 13.71 14.86 1.29
N VAL A 5 14.33 15.43 0.26
CA VAL A 5 15.75 15.86 0.26
C VAL A 5 15.98 16.91 1.35
N LYS A 6 15.12 17.93 1.49
CA LYS A 6 15.27 18.96 2.54
C LYS A 6 15.12 18.44 3.97
N LEU A 7 14.24 17.47 4.22
CA LEU A 7 14.07 16.85 5.55
C LEU A 7 15.27 15.94 5.89
N ALA A 8 15.71 15.15 4.91
CA ALA A 8 16.91 14.33 5.01
C ALA A 8 18.18 15.15 5.22
N ASP A 9 18.38 16.22 4.45
CA ASP A 9 19.54 17.12 4.55
C ASP A 9 19.55 17.86 5.89
N SER A 10 18.39 18.30 6.38
CA SER A 10 18.27 18.94 7.71
C SER A 10 18.63 17.97 8.84
N CYS A 11 18.34 16.67 8.69
CA CYS A 11 18.65 15.66 9.70
C CYS A 11 20.05 15.03 9.54
N ARG A 12 20.58 14.97 8.31
CA ARG A 12 21.87 14.36 7.95
C ARG A 12 23.05 15.29 8.23
N ALA A 13 22.87 16.61 8.12
CA ALA A 13 23.94 17.59 8.28
C ALA A 13 24.38 17.81 9.75
N GLU A 14 23.55 17.47 10.74
CA GLU A 14 23.85 17.76 12.15
C GLU A 14 23.80 16.50 13.00
N ALA A 15 24.97 15.94 13.30
CA ALA A 15 25.13 14.90 14.33
C ALA A 15 24.71 15.35 15.74
N LYS A 16 24.30 16.61 15.91
CA LYS A 16 23.57 17.17 17.07
C LYS A 16 22.72 18.35 16.58
N LEU A 17 21.47 18.12 16.17
CA LEU A 17 20.60 19.26 15.84
C LEU A 17 20.39 20.13 17.08
N GLN A 18 20.62 21.44 16.94
CA GLN A 18 20.23 22.41 17.96
C GLN A 18 18.69 22.42 18.09
N PRO A 19 18.13 22.66 19.30
CA PRO A 19 16.68 22.57 19.53
C PRO A 19 15.78 23.31 18.52
N PRO A 20 16.13 24.52 18.02
CA PRO A 20 15.32 25.21 17.00
C PRO A 20 15.24 24.45 15.67
N ALA A 21 16.32 23.83 15.24
CA ALA A 21 16.39 23.10 13.98
C ALA A 21 15.59 21.79 14.06
N THR A 22 15.68 21.08 15.19
CA THR A 22 14.82 19.91 15.47
C THR A 22 13.35 20.30 15.45
N MET A 23 12.95 21.38 16.14
CA MET A 23 11.56 21.84 16.16
C MET A 23 11.05 22.27 14.78
N LEU A 24 11.91 22.86 13.94
CA LEU A 24 11.55 23.18 12.55
C LEU A 24 11.32 21.91 11.72
N ALA A 25 12.16 20.89 11.87
CA ALA A 25 11.98 19.60 11.19
C ALA A 25 10.67 18.92 11.62
N VAL A 26 10.35 18.93 12.91
CA VAL A 26 9.09 18.40 13.45
C VAL A 26 7.88 19.13 12.86
N LYS A 27 7.87 20.47 12.88
CA LYS A 27 6.77 21.26 12.29
C LYS A 27 6.58 20.97 10.81
N LYS A 28 7.68 20.83 10.06
CA LYS A 28 7.61 20.46 8.64
C LYS A 28 7.02 19.07 8.46
N ALA A 29 7.44 18.08 9.25
CA ALA A 29 6.91 16.73 9.19
C ALA A 29 5.41 16.68 9.49
N GLN A 30 4.92 17.49 10.43
CA GLN A 30 3.49 17.63 10.74
C GLN A 30 2.66 18.20 9.59
N GLY A 31 3.28 18.99 8.69
CA GLY A 31 2.62 19.55 7.50
C GLY A 31 2.59 18.59 6.29
N VAL A 32 3.18 17.40 6.40
CA VAL A 32 3.22 16.40 5.32
C VAL A 32 2.13 15.36 5.53
N THR A 33 1.51 14.89 4.45
CA THR A 33 0.53 13.80 4.54
C THR A 33 1.19 12.52 5.03
N LYS A 34 0.43 11.68 5.74
CA LYS A 34 0.97 10.47 6.39
C LYS A 34 1.53 9.48 5.37
N GLU A 35 0.91 9.41 4.19
CA GLU A 35 1.30 8.57 3.07
C GLU A 35 2.69 8.98 2.56
N VAL A 36 2.88 10.27 2.30
CA VAL A 36 4.16 10.81 1.84
C VAL A 36 5.21 10.68 2.93
N LEU A 37 4.85 10.98 4.19
CA LEU A 37 5.74 10.85 5.33
C LEU A 37 6.25 9.40 5.47
N SER A 38 5.37 8.41 5.34
CA SER A 38 5.71 6.98 5.46
C SER A 38 6.72 6.48 4.43
N SER A 39 6.85 7.17 3.29
CA SER A 39 7.84 6.84 2.26
C SER A 39 9.24 7.40 2.52
N PHE A 40 9.45 8.19 3.57
CA PHE A 40 10.74 8.82 3.83
C PHE A 40 11.72 7.82 4.47
N GLU A 41 12.85 7.60 3.80
CA GLU A 41 13.90 6.66 4.25
C GLU A 41 14.52 7.06 5.60
N HIS A 42 14.54 8.35 5.92
CA HIS A 42 15.28 8.91 7.05
C HIS A 42 14.41 9.29 8.26
N LEU A 43 13.19 8.74 8.39
CA LEU A 43 12.33 9.00 9.56
C LEU A 43 12.96 8.61 10.91
N GLY A 44 13.84 7.61 10.91
CA GLY A 44 14.59 7.23 12.11
C GLY A 44 15.47 8.38 12.64
N LEU A 45 16.00 9.23 11.76
CA LEU A 45 16.75 10.41 12.17
C LEU A 45 15.86 11.44 12.85
N LEU A 46 14.65 11.70 12.32
CA LEU A 46 13.69 12.61 12.95
C LEU A 46 13.35 12.14 14.37
N TRP A 47 13.11 10.84 14.55
CA TRP A 47 12.90 10.23 15.86
C TRP A 47 14.10 10.44 16.79
N LYS A 48 15.30 10.08 16.35
CA LYS A 48 16.54 10.18 17.13
C LYS A 48 16.86 11.62 17.54
N CYS A 49 16.74 12.57 16.61
CA CYS A 49 16.98 13.98 16.86
C CYS A 49 15.96 14.57 17.84
N ALA A 50 14.68 14.22 17.69
CA ALA A 50 13.62 14.65 18.60
C ALA A 50 13.84 14.09 20.02
N ALA A 51 14.26 12.82 20.12
CA ALA A 51 14.51 12.18 21.41
C ALA A 51 15.78 12.69 22.12
N SER A 52 16.76 13.19 21.37
CA SER A 52 17.99 13.79 21.89
C SER A 52 17.87 15.31 22.13
N CYS A 53 16.72 15.90 21.80
CA CYS A 53 16.47 17.33 21.93
C CYS A 53 16.26 17.71 23.40
N THR A 54 16.86 18.83 23.83
CA THR A 54 16.63 19.36 25.18
C THR A 54 15.20 19.85 25.40
N ASN A 55 14.47 20.15 24.32
CA ASN A 55 13.05 20.49 24.39
C ASN A 55 12.19 19.21 24.33
N PRO A 56 11.53 18.80 25.43
CA PRO A 56 10.74 17.56 25.47
C PRO A 56 9.55 17.57 24.50
N ALA A 57 9.04 18.75 24.12
CA ALA A 57 7.95 18.87 23.17
C ALA A 57 8.30 18.31 21.78
N ALA A 58 9.59 18.27 21.42
CA ALA A 58 10.04 17.70 20.15
C ALA A 58 9.71 16.21 20.06
N PHE A 59 10.08 15.42 21.07
CA PHE A 59 9.82 13.99 21.09
C PHE A 59 8.31 13.71 21.18
N THR A 60 7.59 14.41 22.06
CA THR A 60 6.13 14.27 22.17
C THR A 60 5.42 14.51 20.85
N ALA A 61 5.83 15.52 20.07
CA ALA A 61 5.23 15.82 18.79
C ALA A 61 5.51 14.75 17.73
N VAL A 62 6.72 14.18 17.68
CA VAL A 62 7.07 13.08 16.76
C VAL A 62 6.34 11.79 17.14
N ASP A 63 6.33 11.46 18.42
CA ASP A 63 5.61 10.28 18.93
C ASP A 63 4.10 10.37 18.62
N ALA A 64 3.49 11.53 18.86
CA ALA A 64 2.10 11.79 18.50
C ALA A 64 1.86 11.68 16.98
N LEU A 65 2.76 12.23 16.16
CA LEU A 65 2.66 12.17 14.70
C LEU A 65 2.62 10.72 14.20
N PHE A 66 3.51 9.86 14.70
CA PHE A 66 3.56 8.46 14.29
C PHE A 66 2.38 7.66 14.86
N LYS A 67 1.93 7.93 16.09
CA LYS A 67 0.75 7.28 16.68
C LYS A 67 -0.55 7.59 15.92
N GLN A 68 -0.60 8.71 15.21
CA GLN A 68 -1.74 9.06 14.35
C GLN A 68 -1.71 8.40 12.96
N MET A 69 -0.63 7.69 12.61
CA MET A 69 -0.54 6.98 11.33
C MET A 69 -1.38 5.71 11.35
N GLY A 70 -2.01 5.40 10.22
CA GLY A 70 -2.69 4.13 10.05
C GLY A 70 -1.71 2.96 10.10
N GLY A 71 -2.12 1.83 10.67
CA GLY A 71 -1.26 0.65 10.78
C GLY A 71 -0.73 0.16 9.43
N ASN A 72 -1.44 0.41 8.32
CA ASN A 72 -1.00 0.13 6.95
C ASN A 72 0.28 0.90 6.55
N LEU A 73 0.53 2.06 7.14
CA LEU A 73 1.66 2.95 6.83
C LEU A 73 2.86 2.76 7.78
N LEU A 74 2.69 2.00 8.87
CA LEU A 74 3.72 1.90 9.91
C LEU A 74 4.89 0.97 9.55
N GLY A 75 4.75 0.07 8.57
CA GLY A 75 5.83 -0.89 8.21
C GLY A 75 7.18 -0.22 7.89
N PRO A 76 7.23 0.73 6.93
CA PRO A 76 8.45 1.49 6.64
C PRO A 76 8.93 2.33 7.83
N VAL A 77 8.01 2.93 8.59
CA VAL A 77 8.31 3.76 9.76
C VAL A 77 9.04 2.94 10.83
N LEU A 78 8.51 1.76 11.15
CA LEU A 78 9.11 0.83 12.11
C LEU A 78 10.48 0.35 11.66
N THR A 79 10.65 0.06 10.36
CA THR A 79 11.94 -0.34 9.78
C THR A 79 13.02 0.72 9.98
N SER A 80 12.66 2.00 9.95
CA SER A 80 13.59 3.11 10.17
C SER A 80 13.83 3.41 11.66
N ILE A 81 12.79 3.33 12.50
CA ILE A 81 12.92 3.62 13.94
C ILE A 81 13.62 2.49 14.69
N SER A 82 13.42 1.22 14.31
CA SER A 82 14.06 0.07 14.98
C SER A 82 15.58 0.13 14.96
N LYS A 83 16.16 0.77 13.95
CA LYS A 83 17.62 1.00 13.84
C LYS A 83 18.13 2.07 14.82
N CYS A 84 17.25 2.83 15.45
CA CYS A 84 17.57 3.96 16.30
C CYS A 84 17.28 3.71 17.79
N VAL A 85 16.60 2.60 18.13
CA VAL A 85 16.18 2.26 19.48
C VAL A 85 16.77 0.91 19.86
N ASP A 86 17.45 0.87 21.00
CA ASP A 86 18.08 -0.31 21.60
C ASP A 86 17.70 -0.45 23.08
N GLU A 87 18.26 -1.43 23.78
CA GLU A 87 17.99 -1.67 25.20
C GLU A 87 18.46 -0.52 26.10
N ALA A 88 19.50 0.21 25.68
CA ALA A 88 20.03 1.37 26.40
C ALA A 88 19.18 2.63 26.20
N SER A 89 18.24 2.59 25.25
CA SER A 89 17.41 3.74 24.91
C SER A 89 16.45 4.12 26.05
N PRO A 90 16.19 5.43 26.24
CA PRO A 90 15.22 5.93 27.20
C PRO A 90 13.86 5.22 27.15
N SER A 91 13.23 5.05 28.32
CA SER A 91 11.98 4.30 28.46
C SER A 91 10.86 4.85 27.57
N ASN A 92 10.73 6.17 27.44
CA ASN A 92 9.76 6.81 26.57
C ASN A 92 9.93 6.42 25.09
N GLN A 93 11.16 6.24 24.61
CA GLN A 93 11.43 5.77 23.25
C GLN A 93 11.01 4.32 23.07
N ARG A 94 11.39 3.45 24.02
CA ARG A 94 11.00 2.03 23.99
C ARG A 94 9.49 1.85 24.06
N THR A 95 8.80 2.60 24.93
CA THR A 95 7.34 2.60 25.02
C THR A 95 6.66 3.15 23.76
N GLY A 96 7.20 4.22 23.17
CA GLY A 96 6.70 4.76 21.91
C GLY A 96 6.81 3.74 20.77
N LEU A 97 7.97 3.12 20.61
CA LEU A 97 8.18 2.05 19.63
C LEU A 97 7.24 0.86 19.87
N ALA A 98 7.11 0.37 21.11
CA ALA A 98 6.20 -0.72 21.45
C ALA A 98 4.75 -0.40 21.09
N THR A 99 4.32 0.85 21.26
CA THR A 99 2.98 1.30 20.87
C THR A 99 2.78 1.23 19.35
N LEU A 100 3.77 1.67 18.57
CA LEU A 100 3.71 1.61 17.11
C LEU A 100 3.74 0.17 16.59
N VAL A 101 4.55 -0.70 17.20
CA VAL A 101 4.59 -2.14 16.89
C VAL A 101 3.24 -2.78 17.16
N ALA A 102 2.62 -2.52 18.31
CA ALA A 102 1.29 -3.02 18.63
C ALA A 102 0.23 -2.56 17.62
N ALA A 103 0.25 -1.29 17.20
CA ALA A 103 -0.67 -0.78 16.19
C ALA A 103 -0.48 -1.46 14.83
N ARG A 104 0.77 -1.69 14.40
CA ARG A 104 1.07 -2.42 13.15
C ARG A 104 0.64 -3.89 13.25
N TYR A 105 0.91 -4.55 14.37
CA TYR A 105 0.51 -5.93 14.63
C TYR A 105 -1.01 -6.10 14.49
N GLN A 106 -1.79 -5.26 15.18
CA GLN A 106 -3.26 -5.32 15.12
C GLN A 106 -3.78 -5.12 13.69
N TRP A 107 -3.18 -4.17 12.95
CA TRP A 107 -3.54 -3.94 11.56
C TRP A 107 -3.21 -5.15 10.67
N LEU A 108 -2.03 -5.75 10.82
CA LEU A 108 -1.62 -6.93 10.05
C LEU A 108 -2.56 -8.11 10.29
N VAL A 109 -2.87 -8.41 11.56
CA VAL A 109 -3.81 -9.49 11.91
C VAL A 109 -5.18 -9.25 11.28
N GLY A 110 -5.71 -8.03 11.37
CA GLY A 110 -6.99 -7.67 10.77
C GLY A 110 -6.99 -7.78 9.23
N GLU A 111 -5.93 -7.29 8.58
CA GLU A 111 -5.79 -7.34 7.12
C GLU A 111 -5.60 -8.77 6.60
N ILE A 112 -4.82 -9.60 7.30
CA ILE A 112 -4.68 -11.03 7.00
C ILE A 112 -6.03 -11.72 7.12
N ALA A 113 -6.77 -11.51 8.21
CA ALA A 113 -8.09 -12.13 8.39
C ALA A 113 -9.07 -11.71 7.28
N ARG A 114 -9.06 -10.42 6.89
CA ARG A 114 -9.89 -9.89 5.81
C ARG A 114 -9.60 -10.55 4.46
N LEU A 115 -8.31 -10.81 4.19
CA LEU A 115 -7.84 -11.37 2.91
C LEU A 115 -7.80 -12.91 2.88
N SER A 116 -7.81 -13.57 4.04
CA SER A 116 -7.72 -15.03 4.19
C SER A 116 -9.03 -15.73 3.86
N LYS A 117 -9.57 -15.44 2.68
CA LYS A 117 -10.75 -16.11 2.16
C LYS A 117 -10.38 -17.36 1.36
N PRO A 118 -11.27 -18.36 1.29
CA PRO A 118 -11.16 -19.44 0.33
C PRO A 118 -11.07 -18.90 -1.11
N PHE A 119 -10.60 -19.74 -2.03
CA PHE A 119 -10.60 -19.38 -3.44
C PHE A 119 -12.01 -19.03 -3.92
N SER A 120 -12.12 -17.91 -4.62
CA SER A 120 -13.32 -17.47 -5.31
C SER A 120 -12.91 -16.84 -6.64
N TRP A 121 -13.80 -16.94 -7.62
CA TRP A 121 -13.68 -16.20 -8.88
C TRP A 121 -14.12 -14.74 -8.74
N GLU A 122 -14.66 -14.34 -7.59
CA GLU A 122 -15.01 -12.95 -7.35
C GLU A 122 -13.77 -12.06 -7.33
N ILE A 123 -13.86 -10.93 -8.01
CA ILE A 123 -12.89 -9.85 -7.94
C ILE A 123 -13.67 -8.59 -7.51
N PRO A 124 -13.94 -8.42 -6.19
CA PRO A 124 -14.93 -7.46 -5.70
C PRO A 124 -14.66 -6.01 -6.11
N ASP A 125 -13.38 -5.63 -6.17
CA ASP A 125 -12.93 -4.28 -6.49
C ASP A 125 -12.67 -4.08 -7.99
N ALA A 126 -13.03 -5.06 -8.83
CA ALA A 126 -12.82 -4.96 -10.28
C ALA A 126 -13.60 -3.78 -10.87
N THR A 127 -12.95 -3.05 -11.77
CA THR A 127 -13.54 -1.96 -12.55
C THR A 127 -13.39 -2.23 -14.04
N PHE A 128 -14.45 -2.00 -14.81
CA PHE A 128 -14.44 -2.16 -16.25
C PHE A 128 -15.33 -1.09 -16.91
N PRO A 129 -14.80 0.13 -17.13
CA PRO A 129 -15.60 1.28 -17.59
C PRO A 129 -16.28 1.09 -18.95
N ALA A 130 -15.69 0.29 -19.84
CA ALA A 130 -16.19 0.11 -21.20
C ALA A 130 -17.46 -0.77 -21.29
N ASN A 131 -17.77 -1.57 -20.26
CA ASN A 131 -18.92 -2.46 -20.27
C ASN A 131 -19.34 -2.87 -18.84
N ALA A 132 -20.48 -2.36 -18.38
CA ALA A 132 -21.02 -2.66 -17.05
C ALA A 132 -21.34 -4.15 -16.82
N GLY A 133 -21.72 -4.89 -17.88
CA GLY A 133 -21.95 -6.34 -17.79
C GLY A 133 -20.65 -7.11 -17.54
N VAL A 134 -19.55 -6.69 -18.16
CA VAL A 134 -18.22 -7.24 -17.87
C VAL A 134 -17.78 -6.89 -16.45
N GLU A 135 -18.01 -5.66 -15.98
CA GLU A 135 -17.71 -5.27 -14.60
C GLU A 135 -18.47 -6.13 -13.58
N GLN A 136 -19.78 -6.29 -13.77
CA GLN A 136 -20.61 -7.14 -12.91
C GLN A 136 -20.15 -8.59 -12.94
N PHE A 137 -19.81 -9.13 -14.11
CA PHE A 137 -19.22 -10.45 -14.26
C PHE A 137 -17.92 -10.56 -13.44
N LEU A 138 -17.01 -9.58 -13.54
CA LEU A 138 -15.74 -9.62 -12.84
C LEU A 138 -15.92 -9.68 -11.31
N ARG A 139 -16.93 -8.97 -10.79
CA ARG A 139 -17.27 -8.97 -9.36
C ARG A 139 -18.01 -10.23 -8.88
N GLY A 140 -18.66 -10.98 -9.78
CA GLY A 140 -19.42 -12.19 -9.42
C GLY A 140 -18.61 -13.49 -9.39
N GLU A 141 -19.27 -14.62 -9.12
CA GLU A 141 -18.61 -15.93 -8.98
C GLU A 141 -18.33 -16.67 -10.31
N GLN A 142 -18.86 -16.17 -11.42
CA GLN A 142 -18.67 -16.82 -12.72
C GLN A 142 -17.22 -16.74 -13.18
N SER A 143 -16.69 -17.80 -13.78
CA SER A 143 -15.32 -17.87 -14.29
C SER A 143 -15.18 -17.40 -15.74
N SER A 144 -16.26 -17.43 -16.52
CA SER A 144 -16.30 -16.95 -17.90
C SER A 144 -17.58 -16.17 -18.22
N PHE A 145 -17.48 -15.27 -19.20
CA PHE A 145 -18.58 -14.45 -19.69
C PHE A 145 -18.39 -14.16 -21.17
N THR A 146 -19.50 -14.04 -21.91
CA THR A 146 -19.47 -13.77 -23.35
C THR A 146 -20.21 -12.49 -23.67
N VAL A 147 -19.49 -11.53 -24.25
CA VAL A 147 -20.10 -10.34 -24.85
C VAL A 147 -20.47 -10.66 -26.30
N ARG A 148 -21.69 -10.33 -26.69
CA ARG A 148 -22.25 -10.55 -28.03
C ARG A 148 -22.71 -9.22 -28.63
N GLY A 149 -23.16 -9.25 -29.88
CA GLY A 149 -23.72 -8.08 -30.57
C GLY A 149 -22.68 -7.26 -31.36
N PHE A 150 -21.51 -7.83 -31.65
CA PHE A 150 -20.53 -7.18 -32.51
C PHE A 150 -20.97 -7.24 -33.98
N GLY A 151 -20.76 -6.14 -34.73
CA GLY A 151 -21.05 -6.08 -36.17
C GLY A 151 -20.14 -6.94 -37.05
N GLY A 152 -19.11 -7.55 -36.47
CA GLY A 152 -18.13 -8.39 -37.16
C GLY A 152 -16.95 -8.75 -36.28
N ILE A 153 -16.14 -9.72 -36.71
CA ILE A 153 -14.95 -10.17 -35.97
C ILE A 153 -13.92 -9.05 -35.79
N VAL A 154 -13.86 -8.08 -36.71
CA VAL A 154 -13.01 -6.89 -36.60
C VAL A 154 -13.40 -6.03 -35.39
N ALA A 155 -14.71 -5.81 -35.17
CA ALA A 155 -15.20 -5.06 -34.02
C ALA A 155 -14.93 -5.79 -32.70
N ALA A 156 -15.10 -7.12 -32.67
CA ALA A 156 -14.78 -7.95 -31.51
C ALA A 156 -13.27 -7.90 -31.17
N ARG A 157 -12.39 -8.00 -32.18
CA ARG A 157 -10.94 -7.88 -31.99
C ARG A 157 -10.52 -6.49 -31.51
N LYS A 158 -11.16 -5.43 -32.04
CA LYS A 158 -10.93 -4.06 -31.56
C LYS A 158 -11.30 -3.93 -30.07
N PHE A 159 -12.46 -4.46 -29.66
CA PHE A 159 -12.85 -4.47 -28.25
C PHE A 159 -11.83 -5.18 -27.36
N VAL A 160 -11.27 -6.32 -27.79
CA VAL A 160 -10.19 -7.00 -27.06
C VAL A 160 -8.95 -6.10 -26.96
N SER A 161 -8.51 -5.51 -28.07
CA SER A 161 -7.32 -4.65 -28.10
C SER A 161 -7.46 -3.42 -27.20
N ASP A 162 -8.62 -2.77 -27.21
CA ASP A 162 -8.86 -1.54 -26.46
C ASP A 162 -9.01 -1.81 -24.95
N ASN A 163 -9.39 -3.04 -24.56
CA ASN A 163 -9.75 -3.39 -23.18
C ASN A 163 -8.92 -4.51 -22.57
N THR A 164 -7.79 -4.88 -23.19
CA THR A 164 -6.78 -5.73 -22.56
C THR A 164 -5.63 -4.84 -22.10
N PRO A 165 -5.75 -4.13 -20.96
CA PRO A 165 -4.63 -3.38 -20.43
C PRO A 165 -3.51 -4.35 -20.03
N PRO A 166 -2.24 -3.93 -20.10
CA PRO A 166 -1.17 -4.56 -19.35
C PRO A 166 -1.61 -4.75 -17.89
N TYR A 167 -1.39 -5.95 -17.33
CA TYR A 167 -1.76 -6.28 -15.95
C TYR A 167 -1.25 -5.24 -14.92
N GLU A 168 -0.11 -4.61 -15.21
CA GLU A 168 0.51 -3.56 -14.40
C GLU A 168 -0.36 -2.29 -14.27
N LEU A 169 -1.25 -2.03 -15.23
CA LEU A 169 -2.13 -0.86 -15.24
C LEU A 169 -3.51 -1.14 -14.62
N ASN A 170 -3.86 -2.40 -14.35
CA ASN A 170 -5.09 -2.75 -13.67
C ASN A 170 -4.88 -3.88 -12.62
N PRO A 171 -4.29 -3.56 -11.45
CA PRO A 171 -4.10 -4.54 -10.39
C PRO A 171 -5.42 -5.03 -9.76
N THR A 172 -6.55 -4.39 -10.11
CA THR A 172 -7.88 -4.70 -9.55
C THR A 172 -8.64 -5.76 -10.33
N ALA A 173 -8.13 -6.24 -11.47
CA ALA A 173 -8.81 -7.26 -12.27
C ALA A 173 -7.83 -8.20 -12.97
N SER A 174 -8.18 -9.50 -13.03
CA SER A 174 -7.32 -10.53 -13.61
C SER A 174 -8.11 -11.45 -14.53
N TYR A 175 -8.06 -11.17 -15.84
CA TYR A 175 -8.79 -11.92 -16.86
C TYR A 175 -8.03 -11.97 -18.19
N THR A 176 -8.47 -12.85 -19.09
CA THR A 176 -8.09 -12.87 -20.50
C THR A 176 -9.32 -12.59 -21.35
N MET A 177 -9.10 -12.05 -22.56
CA MET A 177 -10.16 -11.79 -23.52
C MET A 177 -9.78 -12.38 -24.88
N SER A 178 -10.73 -13.03 -25.55
CA SER A 178 -10.51 -13.56 -26.89
C SER A 178 -11.73 -13.34 -27.77
N ALA A 179 -11.50 -12.84 -28.98
CA ALA A 179 -12.56 -12.67 -29.98
C ALA A 179 -12.82 -14.00 -30.70
N ARG A 180 -14.09 -14.39 -30.82
CA ARG A 180 -14.54 -15.62 -31.47
C ARG A 180 -15.63 -15.34 -32.50
N GLY A 181 -15.83 -16.30 -33.41
CA GLY A 181 -16.90 -16.27 -34.42
C GLY A 181 -16.57 -15.43 -35.66
N SER A 182 -17.57 -15.27 -36.53
CA SER A 182 -17.49 -14.53 -37.79
C SER A 182 -18.80 -13.83 -38.12
N GLY A 183 -18.75 -12.79 -38.94
CA GLY A 183 -19.92 -11.99 -39.32
C GLY A 183 -20.74 -11.53 -38.10
N ARG A 184 -22.05 -11.71 -38.16
CA ARG A 184 -22.99 -11.36 -37.07
C ARG A 184 -22.90 -12.27 -35.83
N ASN A 185 -22.14 -13.36 -35.90
CA ASN A 185 -21.90 -14.27 -34.78
C ASN A 185 -20.60 -13.93 -34.02
N ALA A 186 -19.99 -12.79 -34.31
CA ALA A 186 -18.81 -12.32 -33.59
C ALA A 186 -19.12 -12.06 -32.11
N SER A 187 -18.25 -12.54 -31.25
CA SER A 187 -18.36 -12.42 -29.79
C SER A 187 -16.98 -12.26 -29.16
N VAL A 188 -16.96 -11.81 -27.92
CA VAL A 188 -15.75 -11.77 -27.09
C VAL A 188 -16.00 -12.61 -25.85
N GLU A 189 -15.16 -13.62 -25.65
CA GLU A 189 -15.13 -14.42 -24.44
C GLU A 189 -14.12 -13.82 -23.47
N ILE A 190 -14.57 -13.55 -22.24
CA ILE A 190 -13.75 -13.11 -21.13
C ILE A 190 -13.65 -14.25 -20.13
N ILE A 191 -12.44 -14.60 -19.70
CA ILE A 191 -12.18 -15.67 -18.74
C ILE A 191 -11.35 -15.12 -17.60
N LYS A 192 -11.81 -15.29 -16.36
CA LYS A 192 -11.02 -14.90 -15.18
C LYS A 192 -9.81 -15.80 -15.02
N THR A 193 -8.77 -15.25 -14.42
CA THR A 193 -7.54 -15.98 -14.14
C THR A 193 -7.30 -16.02 -12.63
N ARG A 194 -6.56 -17.04 -12.20
CA ARG A 194 -6.21 -17.23 -10.79
C ARG A 194 -5.26 -16.15 -10.24
N LYS A 195 -4.63 -15.32 -11.10
CA LYS A 195 -3.54 -14.42 -10.68
C LYS A 195 -3.98 -13.42 -9.61
N TYR A 196 -5.24 -12.98 -9.59
CA TYR A 196 -5.77 -12.13 -8.51
C TYR A 196 -5.73 -12.86 -7.16
N PHE A 197 -6.25 -14.08 -7.08
CA PHE A 197 -6.19 -14.87 -5.85
C PHE A 197 -4.74 -15.18 -5.44
N ASP A 198 -3.89 -15.53 -6.40
CA ASP A 198 -2.48 -15.85 -6.13
C ASP A 198 -1.69 -14.59 -5.69
N SER A 199 -2.07 -13.39 -6.14
CA SER A 199 -1.49 -12.14 -5.64
C SER A 199 -1.91 -11.85 -4.20
N LEU A 200 -3.18 -12.12 -3.84
CA LEU A 200 -3.66 -12.03 -2.46
C LEU A 200 -2.90 -13.00 -1.54
N ARG A 201 -2.68 -14.24 -1.98
CA ARG A 201 -1.90 -15.24 -1.22
C ARG A 201 -0.49 -14.77 -0.95
N ARG A 202 0.22 -14.28 -1.98
CA ARG A 202 1.57 -13.70 -1.81
C ARG A 202 1.58 -12.50 -0.86
N LYS A 203 0.54 -11.64 -0.90
CA LYS A 203 0.41 -10.51 0.03
C LYS A 203 0.24 -11.01 1.47
N ILE A 204 -0.60 -12.02 1.69
CA ILE A 204 -0.78 -12.68 3.00
C ILE A 204 0.54 -13.27 3.51
N ASP A 205 1.26 -14.00 2.67
CA ASP A 205 2.55 -14.61 3.05
C ASP A 205 3.57 -13.53 3.45
N SER A 206 3.63 -12.41 2.72
CA SER A 206 4.48 -11.28 3.07
C SER A 206 4.08 -10.67 4.43
N MET A 207 2.79 -10.52 4.72
CA MET A 207 2.31 -9.98 5.99
C MET A 207 2.56 -10.95 7.16
N ASN A 208 2.42 -12.26 6.94
CA ASN A 208 2.77 -13.28 7.94
C ASN A 208 4.27 -13.26 8.26
N ASN A 209 5.12 -13.13 7.23
CA ASN A 209 6.57 -12.99 7.42
C ASN A 209 6.93 -11.72 8.20
N GLU A 210 6.19 -10.62 8.01
CA GLU A 210 6.36 -9.41 8.80
C GLU A 210 5.93 -9.62 10.25
N LEU A 211 4.75 -10.22 10.49
CA LEU A 211 4.26 -10.54 11.83
C LEU A 211 5.25 -11.39 12.63
N ALA A 212 5.92 -12.35 11.99
CA ALA A 212 6.91 -13.20 12.65
C ALA A 212 8.21 -12.45 13.05
N ARG A 213 8.41 -11.23 12.57
CA ARG A 213 9.60 -10.40 12.82
C ARG A 213 9.33 -9.21 13.76
N LEU A 214 8.07 -8.87 13.99
CA LEU A 214 7.65 -7.82 14.93
C LEU A 214 7.76 -8.32 16.38
#